data_AF-A0A086ME06-F1
#
_entry.id   AF-A0A086ME06-F1
#
_cell.length_a   1.000
_cell.length_b   1.000
_cell.length_c   1.000
_cell.angle_alpha   90.00
_cell.angle_beta   90.00
_cell.angle_gamma   90.00
#
_symmetry.space_group_name_H-M   'P 1'
#
loop_
_entity.id
_entity.type
_entity.pdbx_description
1 polymer ?
#
loop_
_entity_poly.entity_id
_entity_poly.type
_entity_poly.pdbx_seq_one_letter_code
_entity_poly.pdbx_strand_id
1 'polypeptide(L)'
;MLDSILSPTAFFKAAQSPGNWFLSAERLRDAAEIILRDQLAEEQPYFAAVHKAGEEAQAAAIHDPSGSADAEITYLPPNYLPAQLLYAYAMENALKGLMVARNPELIVPGSISKRLQSHKLVRLAEAAQFSLAHQEKLVLLALTHIAEWAGRYPVASTVDKHAADRPLGSDPQEMLDWGSRHPIMRRCFDRMMQELEQALPRLPQRYGVVVVLDPTAE
;
A
#
# COMPACT_ATOMS: atom_id res chain seq x y z
N MET A 1 26.95 -34.85 11.01
CA MET A 1 25.71 -35.30 10.35
C MET A 1 24.65 -34.25 10.60
N LEU A 2 24.53 -33.27 9.70
CA LEU A 2 23.62 -32.14 9.78
C LEU A 2 22.96 -32.00 8.42
N ASP A 3 21.97 -32.85 8.13
CA ASP A 3 21.12 -32.72 6.95
C ASP A 3 19.68 -33.03 7.37
N SER A 4 19.07 -32.07 8.06
CA SER A 4 17.61 -31.96 8.13
C SER A 4 17.26 -30.60 7.52
N ILE A 5 17.43 -30.52 6.21
CA ILE A 5 16.95 -29.39 5.43
C ILE A 5 15.46 -29.67 5.19
N LEU A 6 14.58 -28.83 5.74
CA LEU A 6 13.16 -28.84 5.39
C LEU A 6 13.01 -28.96 3.88
N SER A 7 12.10 -29.82 3.41
CA SER A 7 11.79 -29.84 1.99
C SER A 7 11.42 -28.41 1.53
N PRO A 8 11.82 -27.97 0.33
CA PRO A 8 11.47 -26.65 -0.18
C PRO A 8 9.98 -26.33 -0.03
N THR A 9 9.13 -27.36 -0.19
CA THR A 9 7.67 -27.29 0.01
C THR A 9 7.27 -26.97 1.45
N ALA A 10 7.89 -27.62 2.45
CA ALA A 10 7.60 -27.38 3.86
C ALA A 10 8.03 -25.97 4.29
N PHE A 11 9.22 -25.54 3.84
CA PHE A 11 9.68 -24.16 4.07
C PHE A 11 8.76 -23.13 3.42
N PHE A 12 8.37 -23.34 2.16
CA PHE A 12 7.44 -22.48 1.44
C PHE A 12 6.07 -22.38 2.11
N LYS A 13 5.56 -23.50 2.66
CA LYS A 13 4.31 -23.51 3.44
C LYS A 13 4.46 -22.67 4.72
N ALA A 14 5.55 -22.85 5.47
CA ALA A 14 5.81 -22.09 6.70
C ALA A 14 6.01 -20.59 6.44
N ALA A 15 6.66 -20.23 5.33
CA ALA A 15 6.89 -18.85 4.93
C ALA A 15 5.57 -18.07 4.72
N GLN A 16 4.49 -18.75 4.33
CA GLN A 16 3.17 -18.15 4.14
C GLN A 16 2.34 -18.01 5.42
N SER A 17 2.92 -18.25 6.60
CA SER A 17 2.20 -18.11 7.86
C SER A 17 1.64 -16.68 8.06
N PRO A 18 0.45 -16.52 8.69
CA PRO A 18 -0.11 -15.21 9.01
C PRO A 18 0.85 -14.27 9.74
N GLY A 19 1.70 -14.81 10.62
CA GLY A 19 2.70 -14.03 11.35
C GLY A 19 3.78 -13.41 10.45
N ASN A 20 4.17 -14.10 9.36
CA ASN A 20 5.11 -13.52 8.39
C ASN A 20 4.47 -12.40 7.57
N TRP A 21 3.20 -12.55 7.19
CA TRP A 21 2.42 -11.48 6.54
C TRP A 21 2.30 -10.25 7.46
N PHE A 22 2.01 -10.46 8.75
CA PHE A 22 1.98 -9.40 9.76
C PHE A 22 3.30 -8.64 9.84
N LEU A 23 4.43 -9.35 9.99
CA LEU A 23 5.75 -8.72 10.08
C LEU A 23 6.13 -7.98 8.78
N SER A 24 5.76 -8.53 7.62
CA SER A 24 5.96 -7.88 6.32
C SER A 24 5.17 -6.56 6.25
N ALA A 25 3.90 -6.59 6.65
CA ALA A 25 3.04 -5.41 6.69
C ALA A 25 3.60 -4.33 7.63
N GLU A 26 4.03 -4.69 8.84
CA GLU A 26 4.60 -3.75 9.83
C GLU A 26 5.85 -3.07 9.27
N ARG A 27 6.80 -3.83 8.71
CA ARG A 27 8.06 -3.30 8.16
C ARG A 27 7.84 -2.35 6.99
N LEU A 28 6.93 -2.69 6.08
CA LEU A 28 6.59 -1.84 4.93
C LEU A 28 5.95 -0.53 5.38
N ARG A 29 5.03 -0.59 6.35
CA ARG A 29 4.44 0.60 6.95
C ARG A 29 5.48 1.46 7.64
N ASP A 30 6.38 0.87 8.44
CA ASP A 30 7.41 1.61 9.15
C ASP A 30 8.35 2.34 8.18
N ALA A 31 8.73 1.69 7.08
CA ALA A 31 9.50 2.33 6.01
C ALA A 31 8.73 3.49 5.35
N ALA A 32 7.43 3.31 5.08
CA ALA A 32 6.59 4.37 4.55
C ALA A 32 6.50 5.57 5.50
N GLU A 33 6.35 5.33 6.80
CA GLU A 33 6.24 6.36 7.82
C GLU A 33 7.52 7.19 7.98
N ILE A 34 8.69 6.59 7.78
CA ILE A 34 9.96 7.33 7.74
C ILE A 34 9.95 8.34 6.60
N ILE A 35 9.53 7.92 5.39
CA ILE A 35 9.45 8.80 4.22
C ILE A 35 8.42 9.90 4.46
N LEU A 36 7.20 9.56 4.90
CA LEU A 36 6.16 10.56 5.15
C LEU A 36 6.63 11.62 6.15
N ARG A 37 7.24 11.20 7.25
CA ARG A 37 7.74 12.12 8.29
C ARG A 37 8.83 13.04 7.78
N ASP A 38 9.77 12.52 6.99
CA ASP A 38 10.86 13.28 6.39
C ASP A 38 10.34 14.39 5.47
N GLN A 39 9.27 14.08 4.72
CA GLN A 39 8.70 14.96 3.71
C GLN A 39 7.69 15.99 4.26
N LEU A 40 7.30 15.91 5.54
CA LEU A 40 6.36 16.86 6.18
C LEU A 40 6.83 18.32 6.14
N ALA A 41 8.14 18.54 6.24
CA ALA A 41 8.71 19.89 6.21
C ALA A 41 8.50 20.60 4.85
N GLU A 42 8.35 19.81 3.78
CA GLU A 42 8.22 20.29 2.41
C GLU A 42 6.77 20.62 2.03
N GLU A 43 5.77 20.15 2.79
CA GLU A 43 4.35 20.36 2.46
C GLU A 43 3.96 21.84 2.41
N GLN A 44 4.25 22.58 3.48
CA GLN A 44 3.78 23.96 3.62
C GLN A 44 4.39 24.87 2.53
N PRO A 45 5.71 24.84 2.27
CA PRO A 45 6.29 25.61 1.18
C PRO A 45 5.76 25.20 -0.20
N TYR A 46 5.59 23.89 -0.44
CA TYR A 46 5.05 23.40 -1.71
C TYR A 46 3.63 23.91 -1.96
N PHE A 47 2.73 23.77 -0.99
CA PHE A 47 1.35 24.23 -1.15
C PHE A 47 1.23 25.74 -1.27
N ALA A 48 2.08 26.50 -0.59
CA ALA A 48 2.17 27.95 -0.80
C ALA A 48 2.60 28.28 -2.23
N ALA A 49 3.57 27.54 -2.80
CA ALA A 49 4.01 27.71 -4.18
C ALA A 49 2.93 27.30 -5.19
N VAL A 50 2.19 26.21 -4.95
CA VAL A 50 1.04 25.79 -5.78
C VAL A 50 -0.05 26.85 -5.76
N HIS A 51 -0.40 27.37 -4.58
CA HIS A 51 -1.41 28.42 -4.45
C HIS A 51 -1.02 29.67 -5.23
N LYS A 52 0.22 30.14 -5.05
CA LYS A 52 0.77 31.30 -5.77
C LYS A 52 0.77 31.09 -7.29
N ALA A 53 1.25 29.93 -7.76
CA ALA A 53 1.22 29.60 -9.19
C ALA A 53 -0.22 29.59 -9.73
N GLY A 54 -1.18 29.07 -8.95
CA GLY A 54 -2.60 29.11 -9.29
C GLY A 54 -3.15 30.53 -9.46
N GLU A 55 -2.80 31.45 -8.53
CA GLU A 55 -3.18 32.86 -8.63
C GLU A 55 -2.56 33.55 -9.86
N GLU A 56 -1.28 33.28 -10.13
CA GLU A 56 -0.55 33.82 -11.29
C GLU A 56 -1.14 33.33 -12.62
N ALA A 57 -1.40 32.02 -12.74
CA ALA A 57 -2.03 31.42 -13.92
C ALA A 57 -3.44 32.00 -14.14
N GLN A 58 -4.23 32.18 -13.07
CA GLN A 58 -5.57 32.76 -13.16
C GLN A 58 -5.52 34.23 -13.59
N ALA A 59 -4.59 35.02 -13.07
CA ALA A 59 -4.40 36.42 -13.46
C ALA A 59 -3.97 36.54 -14.94
N ALA A 60 -3.05 35.68 -15.39
CA ALA A 60 -2.61 35.64 -16.77
C ALA A 60 -3.73 35.23 -17.75
N ALA A 61 -4.55 34.24 -17.37
CA ALA A 61 -5.65 33.76 -18.20
C ALA A 61 -6.71 34.83 -18.51
N ILE A 62 -6.90 35.82 -17.62
CA ILE A 62 -7.80 36.98 -17.86
C ILE A 62 -7.36 37.80 -19.07
N HIS A 63 -6.05 37.82 -19.35
CA HIS A 63 -5.46 38.61 -20.43
C HIS A 63 -5.16 37.79 -21.70
N ASP A 64 -5.35 36.47 -21.66
CA ASP A 64 -5.14 35.58 -22.80
C ASP A 64 -6.46 35.36 -23.59
N PRO A 65 -6.51 35.68 -24.91
CA PRO A 65 -7.68 35.44 -25.75
C PRO A 65 -8.14 33.98 -25.83
N SER A 66 -7.25 33.02 -25.58
CA SER A 66 -7.55 31.58 -25.52
C SER A 66 -8.19 31.15 -24.20
N GLY A 67 -8.09 31.97 -23.15
CA GLY A 67 -8.54 31.66 -21.80
C GLY A 67 -7.68 30.61 -21.07
N SER A 68 -6.51 30.25 -21.62
CA SER A 68 -5.55 29.34 -20.98
C SER A 68 -4.22 30.04 -20.73
N ALA A 69 -3.74 29.97 -19.49
CA ALA A 69 -2.40 30.39 -19.12
C ALA A 69 -1.81 29.40 -18.10
N ASP A 70 -0.50 29.27 -18.09
CA ASP A 70 0.26 28.43 -17.18
C ASP A 70 1.18 29.28 -16.28
N ALA A 71 1.53 28.73 -15.12
CA ALA A 71 2.50 29.31 -14.20
C ALA A 71 3.33 28.17 -13.58
N GLU A 72 4.61 28.45 -13.32
CA GLU A 72 5.54 27.47 -12.78
C GLU A 72 5.41 27.35 -11.26
N ILE A 73 5.30 26.12 -10.76
CA ILE A 73 5.40 25.85 -9.33
C ILE A 73 6.89 25.90 -8.94
N THR A 74 7.28 26.91 -8.17
CA THR A 74 8.70 27.19 -7.85
C THR A 74 9.23 26.40 -6.65
N TYR A 75 8.62 25.26 -6.33
CA TYR A 75 8.99 24.42 -5.18
C TYR A 75 8.83 22.94 -5.52
N LEU A 76 9.71 22.10 -4.97
CA LEU A 76 9.67 20.66 -5.23
C LEU A 76 8.45 20.03 -4.55
N PRO A 77 7.69 19.16 -5.24
CA PRO A 77 6.63 18.41 -4.59
C PRO A 77 7.24 17.49 -3.52
N PRO A 78 6.55 17.26 -2.39
CA PRO A 78 6.97 16.23 -1.45
C PRO A 78 7.03 14.87 -2.17
N ASN A 79 7.85 13.95 -1.68
CA ASN A 79 8.01 12.64 -2.31
C ASN A 79 7.19 11.56 -1.60
N TYR A 80 5.85 11.69 -1.61
CA TYR A 80 4.95 10.74 -0.92
C TYR A 80 4.62 9.50 -1.71
N LEU A 81 4.75 9.53 -3.05
CA LEU A 81 4.39 8.40 -3.89
C LEU A 81 5.12 7.10 -3.51
N PRO A 82 6.44 7.10 -3.19
CA PRO A 82 7.12 5.92 -2.65
C PRO A 82 6.52 5.43 -1.33
N ALA A 83 6.15 6.34 -0.42
CA ALA A 83 5.54 5.98 0.85
C ALA A 83 4.13 5.38 0.66
N GLN A 84 3.33 5.96 -0.24
CA GLN A 84 2.01 5.46 -0.59
C GLN A 84 2.10 4.08 -1.25
N LEU A 85 3.11 3.85 -2.11
CA LEU A 85 3.38 2.53 -2.68
C LEU A 85 3.71 1.49 -1.60
N LEU A 86 4.57 1.84 -0.64
CA LEU A 86 4.88 0.98 0.50
C LEU A 86 3.65 0.71 1.36
N TYR A 87 2.79 1.70 1.58
CA TYR A 87 1.50 1.53 2.26
C TYR A 87 0.55 0.59 1.53
N ALA A 88 0.49 0.68 0.19
CA ALA A 88 -0.31 -0.22 -0.61
C ALA A 88 0.13 -1.68 -0.42
N TYR A 89 1.44 -1.93 -0.45
CA TYR A 89 1.99 -3.26 -0.15
C TYR A 89 1.80 -3.67 1.31
N ALA A 90 1.91 -2.75 2.26
CA ALA A 90 1.67 -3.02 3.67
C ALA A 90 0.23 -3.48 3.92
N MET A 91 -0.76 -2.76 3.38
CA MET A 91 -2.17 -3.12 3.45
C MET A 91 -2.47 -4.42 2.71
N GLU A 92 -1.86 -4.65 1.54
CA GLU A 92 -1.97 -5.93 0.83
C GLU A 92 -1.51 -7.10 1.72
N ASN A 93 -0.35 -6.97 2.37
CA ASN A 93 0.18 -7.99 3.27
C ASN A 93 -0.73 -8.19 4.50
N ALA A 94 -1.25 -7.12 5.11
CA ALA A 94 -2.15 -7.21 6.25
C ALA A 94 -3.44 -7.96 5.89
N LEU A 95 -4.07 -7.61 4.76
CA LEU A 95 -5.30 -8.26 4.28
C LEU A 95 -5.07 -9.73 3.91
N LYS A 96 -3.97 -10.05 3.22
CA LYS A 96 -3.61 -11.45 2.91
C LYS A 96 -3.30 -12.25 4.18
N GLY A 97 -2.60 -11.64 5.14
CA GLY A 97 -2.37 -12.23 6.46
C GLY A 97 -3.69 -12.56 7.16
N LEU A 98 -4.67 -11.65 7.12
CA LEU A 98 -5.98 -11.84 7.72
C LEU A 98 -6.78 -12.96 7.03
N MET A 99 -6.71 -13.03 5.69
CA MET A 99 -7.30 -14.14 4.94
C MET A 99 -6.73 -15.49 5.38
N VAL A 100 -5.42 -15.60 5.51
CA VAL A 100 -4.75 -16.85 5.92
C VAL A 100 -5.03 -17.17 7.38
N ALA A 101 -5.06 -16.17 8.26
CA ALA A 101 -5.38 -16.37 9.68
C ALA A 101 -6.80 -16.94 9.86
N ARG A 102 -7.76 -16.43 9.08
CA ARG A 102 -9.17 -16.88 9.10
C ARG A 102 -9.38 -18.19 8.35
N ASN A 103 -8.59 -18.46 7.31
CA ASN A 103 -8.67 -19.69 6.53
C ASN A 103 -7.27 -20.22 6.16
N PRO A 104 -6.69 -21.09 7.02
CA PRO A 104 -5.39 -21.70 6.75
C PRO A 104 -5.33 -22.59 5.50
N GLU A 105 -6.47 -23.06 4.97
CA GLU A 105 -6.51 -23.88 3.73
C GLU A 105 -6.12 -23.09 2.48
N LEU A 106 -6.03 -21.76 2.57
CA LEU A 106 -5.47 -20.92 1.51
C LEU A 106 -3.98 -21.17 1.28
N ILE A 107 -3.29 -21.82 2.22
CA ILE A 107 -1.89 -22.23 2.06
C ILE A 107 -1.83 -23.61 1.43
N VAL A 108 -1.59 -23.64 0.12
CA VAL A 108 -1.40 -24.89 -0.62
C VAL A 108 0.09 -25.23 -0.73
N PRO A 109 0.46 -26.53 -0.70
CA PRO A 109 1.84 -26.94 -0.92
C PRO A 109 2.35 -26.47 -2.29
N GLY A 110 3.51 -25.81 -2.32
CA GLY A 110 4.21 -25.47 -3.57
C GLY A 110 3.64 -24.32 -4.41
N SER A 111 2.52 -23.70 -4.02
CA SER A 111 2.03 -22.48 -4.69
C SER A 111 1.24 -21.55 -3.77
N ILE A 112 1.07 -20.30 -4.19
CA ILE A 112 0.18 -19.34 -3.51
C ILE A 112 -1.23 -19.53 -4.08
N SER A 113 -2.25 -19.69 -3.22
CA SER A 113 -3.64 -19.77 -3.65
C SER A 113 -4.03 -18.59 -4.55
N LYS A 114 -4.77 -18.84 -5.63
CA LYS A 114 -5.26 -17.79 -6.56
C LYS A 114 -6.01 -16.67 -5.83
N ARG A 115 -6.65 -16.97 -4.70
CA ARG A 115 -7.35 -15.97 -3.86
C ARG A 115 -6.38 -14.94 -3.25
N LEU A 116 -5.14 -15.33 -2.99
CA LEU A 116 -4.07 -14.46 -2.46
C LEU A 116 -3.25 -13.77 -3.55
N GLN A 117 -3.49 -14.06 -4.84
CA GLN A 117 -2.73 -13.48 -5.95
C GLN A 117 -3.30 -12.13 -6.44
N SER A 118 -4.47 -11.73 -5.94
CA SER A 118 -5.02 -10.40 -6.25
C SER A 118 -4.14 -9.29 -5.65
N HIS A 119 -4.04 -8.17 -6.37
CA HIS A 119 -3.49 -6.89 -5.90
C HIS A 119 -4.57 -5.81 -5.69
N LYS A 120 -5.83 -6.16 -5.96
CA LYS A 120 -6.97 -5.25 -5.79
C LYS A 120 -7.36 -5.18 -4.32
N LEU A 121 -6.95 -4.14 -3.62
CA LEU A 121 -7.09 -4.03 -2.15
C LEU A 121 -8.54 -4.12 -1.67
N VAL A 122 -9.50 -3.53 -2.39
CA VAL A 122 -10.93 -3.63 -2.04
C VAL A 122 -11.41 -5.09 -2.12
N ARG A 123 -11.02 -5.82 -3.17
CA ARG A 123 -11.36 -7.25 -3.31
C ARG A 123 -10.69 -8.11 -2.25
N LEU A 124 -9.47 -7.75 -1.85
CA LEU A 124 -8.78 -8.41 -0.75
C LEU A 124 -9.48 -8.15 0.58
N ALA A 125 -9.95 -6.92 0.84
CA ALA A 125 -10.71 -6.61 2.05
C ALA A 125 -12.02 -7.41 2.12
N GLU A 126 -12.76 -7.51 1.01
CA GLU A 126 -13.95 -8.35 0.91
C GLU A 126 -13.62 -9.83 1.16
N ALA A 127 -12.57 -10.35 0.51
CA ALA A 127 -12.14 -11.74 0.67
C ALA A 127 -11.61 -12.05 2.08
N ALA A 128 -11.02 -11.06 2.74
CA ALA A 128 -10.59 -11.12 4.13
C ALA A 128 -11.75 -11.00 5.11
N GLN A 129 -12.94 -10.59 4.67
CA GLN A 129 -14.07 -10.20 5.53
C GLN A 129 -13.75 -9.00 6.44
N PHE A 130 -12.96 -8.04 5.92
CA PHE A 130 -12.64 -6.79 6.59
C PHE A 130 -13.64 -5.70 6.17
N SER A 131 -14.28 -5.04 7.14
CA SER A 131 -15.29 -4.01 6.87
C SER A 131 -14.65 -2.65 6.59
N LEU A 132 -14.88 -2.13 5.39
CA LEU A 132 -14.39 -0.82 4.97
C LEU A 132 -15.46 0.27 5.15
N ALA A 133 -15.07 1.38 5.77
CA ALA A 133 -15.82 2.63 5.66
C ALA A 133 -15.74 3.19 4.23
N HIS A 134 -16.68 4.06 3.85
CA HIS A 134 -16.73 4.63 2.50
C HIS A 134 -15.41 5.34 2.12
N GLN A 135 -14.86 6.15 3.02
CA GLN A 135 -13.61 6.85 2.78
C GLN A 135 -12.39 5.91 2.68
N GLU A 136 -12.37 4.83 3.46
CA GLU A 136 -11.31 3.82 3.40
C GLU A 136 -11.33 3.09 2.05
N LYS A 137 -12.52 2.80 1.52
CA LYS A 137 -12.67 2.22 0.18
C LYS A 137 -12.04 3.12 -0.90
N LEU A 138 -12.23 4.43 -0.83
CA LEU A 138 -11.61 5.37 -1.77
C LEU A 138 -10.09 5.36 -1.66
N VAL A 139 -9.55 5.32 -0.43
CA VAL A 139 -8.10 5.18 -0.19
C VAL A 139 -7.56 3.88 -0.78
N LEU A 140 -8.21 2.75 -0.54
CA LEU A 140 -7.79 1.45 -1.07
C LEU A 140 -7.86 1.37 -2.59
N LEU A 141 -8.82 2.07 -3.23
CA LEU A 141 -8.88 2.18 -4.69
C LEU A 141 -7.67 2.95 -5.24
N ALA A 142 -7.33 4.09 -4.62
CA ALA A 142 -6.16 4.87 -5.00
C ALA A 142 -4.85 4.10 -4.79
N LEU A 143 -4.68 3.46 -3.62
CA LEU A 143 -3.50 2.63 -3.32
C LEU A 143 -3.35 1.42 -4.25
N THR A 144 -4.47 0.79 -4.62
CA THR A 144 -4.46 -0.31 -5.60
C THR A 144 -3.84 0.17 -6.91
N HIS A 145 -4.27 1.34 -7.37
CA HIS A 145 -3.78 1.90 -8.63
C HIS A 145 -2.29 2.28 -8.55
N ILE A 146 -1.88 2.92 -7.45
CA ILE A 146 -0.46 3.23 -7.16
C ILE A 146 0.39 1.96 -7.21
N ALA A 147 -0.05 0.87 -6.57
CA ALA A 147 0.66 -0.41 -6.56
C ALA A 147 0.75 -1.08 -7.93
N GLU A 148 -0.24 -0.89 -8.79
CA GLU A 148 -0.29 -1.53 -10.10
C GLU A 148 0.70 -0.93 -11.09
N TRP A 149 0.85 0.40 -11.14
CA TRP A 149 1.86 1.00 -12.01
C TRP A 149 2.24 2.42 -11.61
N ALA A 150 1.31 3.22 -11.10
CA ALA A 150 1.49 4.66 -10.88
C ALA A 150 2.66 5.01 -9.96
N GLY A 151 2.93 4.17 -8.94
CA GLY A 151 4.07 4.35 -8.05
C GLY A 151 5.43 3.98 -8.66
N ARG A 152 5.47 3.44 -9.88
CA ARG A 152 6.69 2.86 -10.50
C ARG A 152 7.00 3.44 -11.88
N TYR A 153 5.99 3.84 -12.63
CA TYR A 153 6.13 4.28 -14.01
C TYR A 153 5.33 5.57 -14.23
N PRO A 154 5.82 6.48 -15.10
CA PRO A 154 5.08 7.70 -15.43
C PRO A 154 3.81 7.42 -16.26
N VAL A 155 3.69 6.23 -16.85
CA VAL A 155 2.59 5.83 -17.72
C VAL A 155 2.32 4.34 -17.55
N ALA A 156 1.05 3.95 -17.71
CA ALA A 156 0.64 2.55 -17.64
C ALA A 156 1.16 1.75 -18.84
N SER A 157 1.17 0.42 -18.72
CA SER A 157 1.63 -0.47 -19.79
C SER A 157 0.78 -0.40 -21.07
N THR A 158 -0.45 0.12 -20.98
CA THR A 158 -1.37 0.27 -22.12
C THR A 158 -2.19 1.54 -21.97
N VAL A 159 -2.66 2.10 -23.09
CA VAL A 159 -3.55 3.27 -23.12
C VAL A 159 -4.83 3.01 -22.35
N ASP A 160 -5.44 1.83 -22.51
CA ASP A 160 -6.68 1.48 -21.81
C ASP A 160 -6.50 1.47 -20.28
N LYS A 161 -5.36 0.96 -19.81
CA LYS A 161 -5.04 1.00 -18.38
C LYS A 161 -4.90 2.45 -17.93
N HIS A 162 -4.10 3.24 -18.64
CA HIS A 162 -3.87 4.65 -18.33
C HIS A 162 -5.16 5.50 -18.37
N ALA A 163 -6.10 5.19 -19.28
CA ALA A 163 -7.35 5.94 -19.46
C ALA A 163 -8.43 5.54 -18.44
N ALA A 164 -8.42 4.28 -17.96
CA ALA A 164 -9.33 3.81 -16.92
C ALA A 164 -9.14 4.53 -15.57
N ASP A 165 -8.07 5.32 -15.44
CA ASP A 165 -7.63 5.96 -14.20
C ASP A 165 -8.21 7.36 -13.98
N ARG A 166 -8.88 7.94 -15.00
CA ARG A 166 -9.52 9.27 -14.90
C ARG A 166 -10.46 9.50 -13.70
N PRO A 167 -11.18 8.50 -13.15
CA PRO A 167 -12.08 8.74 -12.01
C PRO A 167 -11.37 9.12 -10.70
N LEU A 168 -10.05 8.93 -10.58
CA LEU A 168 -9.29 9.13 -9.34
C LEU A 168 -8.30 10.30 -9.39
N GLY A 169 -8.29 11.09 -10.47
CA GLY A 169 -7.30 12.15 -10.74
C GLY A 169 -6.44 11.78 -11.95
N SER A 170 -6.03 12.76 -12.75
CA SER A 170 -5.14 12.55 -13.89
C SER A 170 -3.68 12.36 -13.47
N ASP A 171 -3.32 12.84 -12.29
CA ASP A 171 -1.98 12.72 -11.73
C ASP A 171 -1.98 11.72 -10.56
N PRO A 172 -1.12 10.67 -10.61
CA PRO A 172 -0.86 9.79 -9.46
C PRO A 172 -0.59 10.53 -8.15
N GLN A 173 0.00 11.72 -8.23
CA GLN A 173 0.24 12.61 -7.09
C GLN A 173 -1.04 13.18 -6.48
N GLU A 174 -2.14 13.28 -7.24
CA GLU A 174 -3.42 13.83 -6.77
C GLU A 174 -4.37 12.75 -6.21
N MET A 175 -4.10 11.47 -6.48
CA MET A 175 -5.01 10.36 -6.14
C MET A 175 -5.20 10.18 -4.64
N LEU A 176 -4.15 10.45 -3.87
CA LEU A 176 -4.19 10.61 -2.44
C LEU A 176 -3.74 12.03 -2.15
N ASP A 177 -4.68 12.91 -1.83
CA ASP A 177 -4.37 14.24 -1.31
C ASP A 177 -3.30 14.11 -0.20
N TRP A 178 -2.18 14.81 -0.45
CA TRP A 178 -0.94 14.86 0.31
C TRP A 178 -1.17 15.04 1.82
N GLY A 179 -2.27 15.68 2.23
CA GLY A 179 -2.62 15.85 3.64
C GLY A 179 -3.82 15.02 4.11
N SER A 180 -5.00 15.21 3.51
CA SER A 180 -6.26 14.79 4.15
C SER A 180 -6.53 13.29 4.16
N ARG A 181 -5.97 12.55 3.20
CA ARG A 181 -6.21 11.10 3.05
C ARG A 181 -5.23 10.24 3.83
N HIS A 182 -4.07 10.78 4.22
CA HIS A 182 -3.07 10.06 5.01
C HIS A 182 -3.57 9.60 6.39
N PRO A 183 -4.30 10.43 7.18
CA PRO A 183 -4.89 9.96 8.43
C PRO A 183 -5.89 8.82 8.25
N ILE A 184 -6.63 8.80 7.14
CA ILE A 184 -7.60 7.74 6.83
C ILE A 184 -6.84 6.45 6.48
N MET A 185 -5.80 6.55 5.65
CA MET A 185 -4.90 5.45 5.32
C MET A 185 -4.27 4.83 6.58
N ARG A 186 -3.68 5.66 7.46
CA ARG A 186 -3.07 5.22 8.72
C ARG A 186 -4.07 4.47 9.60
N ARG A 187 -5.22 5.09 9.91
CA ARG A 187 -6.25 4.47 10.75
C ARG A 187 -6.79 3.18 10.14
N CYS A 188 -6.95 3.13 8.82
CA CYS A 188 -7.41 1.92 8.14
C CYS A 188 -6.38 0.79 8.27
N PHE A 189 -5.10 1.09 8.07
CA PHE A 189 -4.02 0.12 8.27
C PHE A 189 -3.94 -0.36 9.72
N ASP A 190 -4.02 0.54 10.69
CA ASP A 190 -3.97 0.19 12.12
C ASP A 190 -5.11 -0.77 12.49
N ARG A 191 -6.31 -0.54 11.95
CA ARG A 191 -7.45 -1.45 12.12
C ARG A 191 -7.20 -2.82 11.48
N MET A 192 -6.64 -2.87 10.27
CA MET A 192 -6.29 -4.15 9.63
C MET A 192 -5.28 -4.93 10.46
N MET A 193 -4.26 -4.25 10.98
CA MET A 193 -3.23 -4.87 11.83
C MET A 193 -3.79 -5.34 13.16
N GLN A 194 -4.70 -4.57 13.77
CA GLN A 194 -5.39 -4.98 15.00
C GLN A 194 -6.25 -6.22 14.78
N GLU A 195 -7.03 -6.29 13.69
CA GLU A 195 -7.82 -7.48 13.36
C GLU A 195 -6.93 -8.69 13.04
N LEU A 196 -5.80 -8.49 12.35
CA LEU A 196 -4.84 -9.55 12.10
C LEU A 196 -4.22 -10.05 13.40
N GLU A 197 -3.72 -9.16 14.24
CA GLU A 197 -3.17 -9.49 15.56
C GLU A 197 -4.14 -10.33 16.40
N GLN A 198 -5.42 -9.95 16.44
CA GLN A 198 -6.46 -10.72 17.15
C GLN A 198 -6.73 -12.09 16.54
N ALA A 199 -6.52 -12.24 15.22
CA ALA A 199 -6.69 -13.51 14.52
C ALA A 199 -5.44 -14.43 14.62
N LEU A 200 -4.31 -13.93 15.15
CA LEU A 200 -3.10 -14.73 15.29
C LEU A 200 -3.17 -15.61 16.55
N PRO A 201 -2.83 -16.91 16.46
CA PRO A 201 -2.78 -17.78 17.64
C PRO A 201 -1.66 -17.37 18.61
N ARG A 202 -0.62 -16.72 18.10
CA ARG A 202 0.48 -16.14 18.86
C ARG A 202 1.08 -14.99 18.05
N LEU A 203 1.39 -13.90 18.74
CA LEU A 203 2.13 -12.80 18.13
C LEU A 203 3.52 -13.27 17.68
N PRO A 204 3.95 -12.93 16.45
CA PRO A 204 5.29 -13.25 15.99
C PRO A 204 6.31 -12.54 16.88
N GLN A 205 7.39 -13.24 17.23
CA GLN A 205 8.47 -12.58 17.96
C GLN A 205 9.16 -11.58 17.04
N ARG A 206 9.19 -10.31 17.47
CA ARG A 206 9.74 -9.19 16.68
C ARG A 206 11.22 -9.36 16.30
N TYR A 207 11.97 -10.13 17.09
CA TYR A 207 13.41 -10.35 16.92
C TYR A 207 13.76 -11.66 16.18
N GLY A 208 12.78 -12.28 15.51
CA GLY A 208 12.94 -13.57 14.83
C GLY A 208 12.88 -14.75 15.80
N VAL A 209 12.62 -15.95 15.26
CA VAL A 209 12.59 -17.19 16.03
C VAL A 209 13.47 -18.20 15.31
N VAL A 210 14.42 -18.80 16.03
CA VAL A 210 15.13 -20.00 15.56
C VAL A 210 14.25 -21.18 15.90
N VAL A 211 13.68 -21.83 14.89
CA VAL A 211 12.85 -23.03 15.08
C VAL A 211 13.74 -24.25 14.90
N VAL A 212 13.82 -25.08 15.95
CA VAL A 212 14.40 -26.42 15.90
C VAL A 212 13.22 -27.39 15.85
N LEU A 213 13.13 -28.20 14.80
CA LEU A 213 12.05 -29.17 14.61
C LEU A 213 12.54 -30.59 14.87
N ASP A 214 11.64 -31.41 15.40
CA ASP A 214 11.89 -32.84 15.60
C ASP A 214 11.98 -33.54 14.23
N PRO A 215 13.09 -34.22 13.92
CA PRO A 215 13.27 -34.90 12.63
C PRO A 215 12.29 -36.07 12.39
N THR A 216 11.43 -36.42 13.36
CA THR A 216 10.54 -37.60 13.29
C THR A 216 9.05 -37.28 13.09
N ALA A 217 8.64 -36.01 12.99
CA ALA A 217 7.24 -35.64 12.83
C ALA A 217 6.80 -35.65 11.35
N GLU A 218 6.18 -36.74 10.91
CA GLU A 218 5.30 -36.82 9.72
C GLU A 218 3.83 -36.61 10.09
#